data_AF-A0AAV0CSI3-F1
#
_entry.id   AF-A0AAV0CSI3-F1
#
_cell.length_a   1.000
_cell.length_b   1.000
_cell.length_c   1.000
_cell.angle_alpha   90.00
_cell.angle_beta   90.00
_cell.angle_gamma   90.00
#
_symmetry.space_group_name_H-M   'P 1'
#
loop_
_entity.id
_entity.type
_entity.pdbx_description
1 polymer ?
#
loop_
_entity_poly.entity_id
_entity_poly.type
_entity_poly.pdbx_seq_one_letter_code
_entity_poly.pdbx_strand_id
1 'polypeptide(L)'
;MVCAQLGSKFYFLGGEKRGVPVGDNRPSDVFVYDPTNTSVNAKDSTYRVIDGVLMNYGKADPTTFEVNGKLYVLGCRYTKDVDEHSLLEEYDPVKNGWTNLEVSPVRGDEI
;
A
#
# COMPACT_ATOMS: atom_id res chain seq x y z
N MET A 1 -6.60 5.93 2.66
CA MET A 1 -6.51 4.44 2.73
C MET A 1 -7.30 3.88 1.57
N VAL A 2 -6.81 2.81 0.96
CA VAL A 2 -7.48 2.08 -0.12
C VAL A 2 -7.59 0.61 0.19
N CYS A 3 -8.48 -0.09 -0.52
CA CYS A 3 -8.56 -1.54 -0.52
C CYS A 3 -8.43 -2.10 -1.95
N ALA A 4 -7.81 -3.28 -2.06
CA ALA A 4 -7.79 -4.07 -3.29
C ALA A 4 -7.92 -5.56 -2.98
N GLN A 5 -8.51 -6.30 -3.90
CA GLN A 5 -8.47 -7.76 -3.87
C GLN A 5 -7.19 -8.24 -4.56
N LEU A 6 -6.51 -9.23 -3.97
CA LEU A 6 -5.43 -9.98 -4.61
C LEU A 6 -5.65 -11.47 -4.32
N GLY A 7 -5.97 -12.22 -5.36
CA GLY A 7 -6.40 -13.61 -5.21
C GLY A 7 -7.64 -13.72 -4.32
N SER A 8 -7.57 -14.52 -3.25
CA SER A 8 -8.69 -14.73 -2.31
C SER A 8 -8.72 -13.73 -1.15
N LYS A 9 -7.81 -12.75 -1.09
CA LYS A 9 -7.61 -11.87 0.07
C LYS A 9 -7.83 -10.40 -0.31
N PHE A 10 -8.19 -9.59 0.67
CA PHE A 10 -8.26 -8.14 0.57
C PHE A 10 -7.05 -7.51 1.26
N TYR A 11 -6.46 -6.52 0.61
CA TYR A 11 -5.33 -5.74 1.10
C TYR A 11 -5.80 -4.31 1.34
N PHE A 12 -5.47 -3.74 2.50
CA PHE A 12 -5.73 -2.35 2.85
C PHE A 12 -4.40 -1.62 3.02
N LEU A 13 -4.27 -0.50 2.32
CA LEU A 13 -2.99 0.15 2.07
C LEU A 13 -3.10 1.67 2.31
N GLY A 14 -2.06 2.22 2.95
CA GLY A 14 -1.93 3.65 3.20
C GLY A 14 -3.04 4.23 4.09
N GLY A 15 -3.28 5.53 3.95
CA GLY A 15 -4.09 6.32 4.89
C GLY A 15 -3.26 7.40 5.57
N GLU A 16 -3.95 8.25 6.32
CA GLU A 16 -3.32 9.32 7.08
C GLU A 16 -3.70 9.20 8.56
N LYS A 17 -2.71 9.14 9.44
CA LYS A 17 -2.90 9.21 10.89
C LYS A 17 -2.98 10.69 11.29
N ARG A 18 -4.06 11.08 11.97
CA ARG A 18 -4.21 12.43 12.53
C ARG A 18 -3.58 12.51 13.92
N GLY A 19 -3.06 13.68 14.28
CA GLY A 19 -2.49 13.94 15.61
C GLY A 19 -1.10 13.35 15.84
N VAL A 20 -0.38 12.96 14.78
CA VAL A 20 1.03 12.54 14.83
C VAL A 20 1.90 13.50 14.01
N PRO A 21 3.22 13.56 14.26
CA PRO A 21 4.14 14.42 13.51
C PRO A 21 4.07 14.23 11.99
N VAL A 22 4.34 15.29 11.23
CA VAL A 22 4.47 15.24 9.78
C VAL A 22 5.66 14.34 9.43
N GLY A 23 5.44 13.33 8.58
CA GLY A 23 6.40 12.27 8.29
C GLY A 23 5.93 10.92 8.84
N ASP A 24 5.43 10.90 10.07
CA ASP A 24 4.86 9.70 10.71
C ASP A 24 3.37 9.53 10.40
N ASN A 25 2.73 10.57 9.87
CA ASN A 25 1.31 10.58 9.54
C ASN A 25 0.94 9.68 8.34
N ARG A 26 1.92 9.17 7.60
CA ARG A 26 1.70 8.32 6.41
C ARG A 26 2.22 6.91 6.68
N PRO A 27 1.40 5.99 7.20
CA PRO A 27 1.81 4.60 7.43
C PRO A 27 2.14 3.87 6.12
N SER A 28 3.19 3.06 6.16
CA SER A 28 3.53 2.05 5.14
C SER A 28 2.97 0.66 5.46
N ASP A 29 2.25 0.53 6.58
CA ASP A 29 1.60 -0.70 7.04
C ASP A 29 0.68 -1.28 5.96
N VAL A 30 0.74 -2.61 5.79
CA VAL A 30 -0.13 -3.38 4.91
C VAL A 30 -1.01 -4.28 5.78
N PHE A 31 -2.33 -4.08 5.69
CA PHE A 31 -3.29 -4.95 6.37
C PHE A 31 -3.93 -5.91 5.38
N VAL A 32 -4.07 -7.18 5.77
CA VAL A 32 -4.71 -8.20 4.94
C VAL A 32 -5.89 -8.81 5.66
N TYR A 33 -7.02 -8.86 4.98
CA TYR A 33 -8.17 -9.65 5.36
C TYR A 33 -8.27 -10.87 4.44
N ASP A 34 -8.25 -12.05 5.03
CA ASP A 34 -8.51 -13.31 4.34
C ASP A 34 -9.89 -13.83 4.75
N PRO A 35 -10.94 -13.63 3.93
CA PRO A 35 -12.29 -14.10 4.24
C PRO A 35 -12.40 -15.64 4.26
N THR A 36 -11.39 -16.36 3.77
CA THR A 36 -11.37 -17.83 3.77
C THR A 36 -10.71 -18.40 5.03
N ASN A 37 -10.17 -17.54 5.90
CA ASN A 37 -9.48 -17.98 7.11
C ASN A 37 -10.47 -18.48 8.16
N THR A 38 -10.55 -19.80 8.32
CA THR A 38 -11.38 -20.49 9.30
C THR A 38 -10.68 -20.72 10.66
N SER A 39 -9.62 -19.97 10.97
CA SER A 39 -8.89 -20.14 12.23
C SER A 39 -9.81 -20.03 13.45
N VAL A 40 -9.63 -20.95 14.41
CA VAL A 40 -10.36 -20.97 15.68
C VAL A 40 -10.02 -19.78 16.60
N ASN A 41 -8.94 -19.05 16.29
CA ASN A 41 -8.54 -17.84 17.01
C ASN A 41 -9.13 -16.59 16.35
N ALA A 42 -10.06 -15.92 17.02
CA ALA A 42 -10.72 -14.71 16.51
C ALA A 42 -9.75 -13.57 16.14
N LYS A 43 -8.58 -13.47 16.81
CA LYS A 43 -7.53 -12.49 16.49
C LYS A 43 -6.86 -12.73 15.13
N ASP A 44 -6.88 -13.96 14.65
CA ASP A 44 -6.31 -14.34 13.35
C ASP A 44 -7.30 -14.19 12.19
N SER A 45 -8.59 -14.03 12.48
CA SER A 45 -9.68 -14.25 11.52
C SER A 45 -10.17 -12.98 10.82
N THR A 46 -9.71 -11.78 11.20
CA THR A 46 -10.31 -10.51 10.74
C THR A 46 -9.37 -9.58 9.98
N TYR A 47 -8.14 -9.37 10.45
CA TYR A 47 -7.13 -8.62 9.72
C TYR A 47 -5.76 -8.93 10.32
N ARG A 48 -4.76 -9.11 9.47
CA ARG A 48 -3.37 -9.24 9.90
C ARG A 48 -2.58 -8.08 9.32
N VAL A 49 -1.84 -7.37 10.17
CA VAL A 49 -0.68 -6.63 9.68
C VAL A 49 0.27 -7.68 9.14
N ILE A 50 0.72 -7.55 7.90
CA ILE A 50 1.78 -8.43 7.43
C ILE A 50 3.09 -7.92 8.03
N ASP A 51 3.48 -8.48 9.17
CA ASP A 51 4.76 -8.14 9.81
C ASP A 51 5.90 -8.36 8.81
N GLY A 52 6.67 -7.28 8.56
CA GLY A 52 7.80 -7.28 7.64
C GLY A 52 7.47 -6.99 6.17
N VAL A 53 6.20 -6.87 5.77
CA VAL A 53 5.81 -6.47 4.41
C VAL A 53 5.20 -5.08 4.47
N LEU A 54 6.06 -4.08 4.41
CA LEU A 54 5.69 -2.67 4.35
C LEU A 54 5.85 -2.18 2.92
N MET A 55 5.00 -1.25 2.49
CA MET A 55 5.31 -0.43 1.32
C MET A 55 6.65 0.27 1.54
N ASN A 56 7.44 0.55 0.49
CA ASN A 56 8.68 1.29 0.67
C ASN A 56 8.38 2.71 1.17
N TYR A 57 7.25 3.29 0.73
CA TYR A 57 6.78 4.60 1.19
C TYR A 57 5.31 4.58 1.62
N GLY A 58 5.04 5.17 2.78
CA GLY A 58 3.68 5.40 3.26
C GLY A 58 2.95 6.46 2.43
N LYS A 59 1.67 6.20 2.13
CA LYS A 59 0.85 7.03 1.23
C LYS A 59 -0.43 7.46 1.93
N ALA A 60 -0.69 8.77 2.00
CA ALA A 60 -1.90 9.32 2.63
C ALA A 60 -3.18 8.90 1.89
N ASP A 61 -3.22 9.24 0.60
CA ASP A 61 -4.36 9.02 -0.29
C ASP A 61 -3.92 8.25 -1.54
N PRO A 62 -3.54 6.97 -1.40
CA PRO A 62 -3.15 6.17 -2.55
C PRO A 62 -4.34 5.82 -3.44
N THR A 63 -4.05 5.26 -4.61
CA THR A 63 -4.94 4.47 -5.47
C THR A 63 -4.25 3.14 -5.72
N THR A 64 -5.00 2.04 -5.89
CA THR A 64 -4.39 0.72 -6.10
C THR A 64 -5.20 -0.13 -7.07
N PHE A 65 -4.51 -0.99 -7.81
CA PHE A 65 -5.13 -1.97 -8.70
C PHE A 65 -4.36 -3.29 -8.65
N GLU A 66 -5.11 -4.38 -8.80
CA GLU A 66 -4.53 -5.69 -9.07
C GLU A 66 -4.34 -5.84 -10.59
N VAL A 67 -3.13 -6.23 -10.98
CA VAL A 67 -2.80 -6.53 -12.38
C VAL A 67 -1.91 -7.78 -12.40
N ASN A 68 -2.41 -8.84 -13.04
CA ASN A 68 -1.68 -10.10 -13.25
C ASN A 68 -1.11 -10.73 -11.96
N GLY A 69 -1.87 -10.73 -10.88
CA GLY A 69 -1.50 -11.33 -9.61
C GLY A 69 -0.54 -10.47 -8.77
N LYS A 70 -0.45 -9.17 -9.06
CA LYS A 70 0.36 -8.20 -8.31
C LYS A 70 -0.45 -6.96 -7.98
N LEU A 71 -0.06 -6.23 -6.94
CA LEU A 71 -0.69 -4.95 -6.61
C LEU A 71 0.20 -3.80 -7.06
N TYR A 72 -0.39 -2.84 -7.75
CA TYR A 72 0.24 -1.59 -8.14
C TYR A 72 -0.39 -0.46 -7.33
N VAL A 73 0.41 0.25 -6.55
CA VAL A 73 -0.05 1.30 -5.63
C VAL A 73 0.52 2.63 -6.07
N LEU A 74 -0.38 3.55 -6.40
CA LEU A 74 -0.08 4.91 -6.83
C LEU A 74 -0.39 5.93 -5.72
N GLY A 75 0.34 7.04 -5.64
CA GLY A 75 0.09 8.17 -4.72
C GLY A 75 1.33 8.57 -3.92
N CYS A 76 1.53 9.81 -3.44
CA CYS A 76 0.65 10.70 -2.67
C CYS A 76 0.69 12.17 -3.18
N ARG A 77 -0.29 12.99 -2.74
CA ARG A 77 -0.40 14.46 -2.86
C ARG A 77 0.97 15.15 -2.79
N TYR A 78 1.35 15.82 -3.87
CA TYR A 78 2.58 16.62 -3.96
C TYR A 78 2.64 17.63 -2.81
N THR A 79 3.48 17.37 -1.82
CA THR A 79 4.09 18.42 -1.02
C THR A 79 5.52 18.58 -1.54
N LYS A 80 6.07 19.80 -1.52
CA LYS A 80 7.35 20.14 -2.18
C LYS A 80 8.55 19.26 -1.79
N ASP A 81 8.41 18.46 -0.75
CA ASP A 81 9.44 17.60 -0.15
C ASP A 81 9.24 16.10 -0.40
N VAL A 82 8.30 15.68 -1.27
CA VAL A 82 8.07 14.26 -1.58
C VAL A 82 8.84 13.85 -2.83
N ASP A 83 9.75 12.90 -2.66
CA ASP A 83 10.55 12.29 -3.72
C ASP A 83 9.65 11.59 -4.76
N GLU A 84 9.87 11.85 -6.04
CA GLU A 84 9.07 11.33 -7.16
C GLU A 84 9.11 9.80 -7.25
N HIS A 85 10.15 9.19 -6.68
CA HIS A 85 10.30 7.74 -6.56
C HIS A 85 9.26 7.08 -5.64
N SER A 86 8.49 7.85 -4.88
CA SER A 86 7.44 7.34 -3.99
C SER A 86 6.09 7.11 -4.67
N LEU A 87 5.96 7.44 -5.96
CA LEU A 87 4.66 7.58 -6.62
C LEU A 87 4.03 6.29 -7.10
N LEU A 88 4.82 5.27 -7.48
CA LEU A 88 4.31 3.98 -7.95
C LEU A 88 5.17 2.84 -7.42
N GLU A 89 4.52 1.91 -6.74
CA GLU A 89 5.17 0.69 -6.24
C GLU A 89 4.38 -0.56 -6.61
N GLU A 90 5.10 -1.63 -6.92
CA GLU A 90 4.55 -2.97 -7.20
C GLU A 90 4.80 -3.89 -6.00
N TYR A 91 3.76 -4.56 -5.52
CA TYR A 91 3.89 -5.72 -4.62
C TYR A 91 3.79 -7.01 -5.42
N ASP A 92 4.83 -7.84 -5.30
CA ASP A 92 4.88 -9.19 -5.85
C ASP A 92 4.71 -10.19 -4.69
N PRO A 93 3.55 -10.89 -4.59
CA PRO A 93 3.31 -11.86 -3.52
C PRO A 93 4.21 -13.10 -3.61
N VAL A 94 4.78 -13.42 -4.79
CA VAL A 94 5.70 -14.55 -4.95
C VAL A 94 7.04 -14.25 -4.29
N LYS A 95 7.50 -13.00 -4.42
CA LYS A 95 8.74 -12.51 -3.77
C LYS A 95 8.48 -12.00 -2.35
N ASN A 96 7.20 -11.79 -2.02
CA ASN A 96 6.74 -11.17 -0.78
C ASN A 96 7.44 -9.83 -0.51
N GLY A 97 7.48 -8.95 -1.52
CA GLY A 97 8.21 -7.68 -1.43
C GLY A 97 7.70 -6.61 -2.39
N TRP A 98 8.12 -5.39 -2.12
CA TRP A 98 7.75 -4.18 -2.87
C TRP A 98 8.91 -3.69 -3.74
N THR A 99 8.60 -3.21 -4.94
CA THR A 99 9.56 -2.59 -5.86
C THR A 99 9.05 -1.22 -6.30
N ASN A 100 9.88 -0.18 -6.17
CA ASN A 100 9.58 1.13 -6.74
C ASN A 100 9.70 1.08 -8.25
N LEU A 101 8.72 1.60 -8.97
CA LEU A 101 8.74 1.66 -10.43
C LEU A 101 9.06 3.09 -10.88
N GLU A 102 10.09 3.25 -11.70
CA GLU A 102 10.55 4.56 -12.19
C GLU A 102 9.52 5.26 -13.09
N VAL A 103 8.65 4.48 -13.75
CA VAL A 103 7.58 4.97 -14.62
C VAL A 103 6.31 5.26 -13.82
N SER A 104 6.37 6.25 -12.94
CA SER A 104 5.13 6.95 -12.58
C SER A 104 4.72 7.79 -13.78
N PRO A 105 3.53 7.62 -14.37
CA PRO A 105 3.03 8.53 -15.41
C PRO A 105 2.83 9.96 -14.90
N VAL A 106 3.06 10.21 -13.60
CA VAL A 106 2.97 11.51 -12.97
C VAL A 106 4.36 12.14 -12.87
N ARG A 107 4.96 12.47 -14.03
CA ARG A 107 5.78 13.67 -14.26
C ARG A 107 5.90 13.89 -15.77
N GLY A 108 5.04 14.76 -16.29
CA GLY A 108 5.35 15.55 -17.48
C GLY A 108 5.25 16.99 -17.03
N ASP A 109 6.14 17.85 -17.48
CA ASP A 109 6.20 19.26 -17.10
C ASP A 109 4.98 20.09 -17.61
N GLU A 110 3.74 19.59 -17.50
CA GLU A 110 2.54 20.18 -18.11
C GLU A 110 1.26 19.93 -17.26
N ILE A 111 0.87 20.94 -16.45
CA ILE A 111 -0.48 21.54 -16.37
C ILE A 111 -0.29 23.05 -16.09
#